data_AF-A0A7W4UPY2-F1
#
_entry.id   AF-A0A7W4UPY2-F1
#
_cell.length_a   1.000
_cell.length_b   1.000
_cell.length_c   1.000
_cell.angle_alpha   90.00
_cell.angle_beta   90.00
_cell.angle_gamma   90.00
#
_symmetry.space_group_name_H-M   'P 1'
#
loop_
_entity.id
_entity.type
_entity.pdbx_description
1 polymer ?
#
loop_
_entity_poly.entity_id
_entity_poly.type
_entity_poly.pdbx_seq_one_letter_code
_entity_poly.pdbx_strand_id
1 'polypeptide(L)'
;MTHTAPIPLPVVVDAELVVSASKDAGASLTEARSVTERIHQALAADDWQAVTSLIGENWSSLLRSSRETVRAAVNALPDAVLDAQPRWATAREFLNYSPQGGGFRPVKFETHEGSSALTGELLDALAQLTSRAASERSHGRFRQAADAAREAIAREGGAPSDAVAEFRLVLADLRVQWAISLLLAGATREAAVQFEATFDDAITFDNSRTATEAAGSLAFIHSLNGDLQAARAWLARQPIDAETGGAAADVATDQVTAMGALAAANIAIDELDEDAARAALTVDPGDEVAPEQWALRLYVVSRAEVFFGDAYAQLIRNRAAVQARGPYLSASGLNAWALHYSASAILLAVNDV
;
A
#
# COMPACT_ATOMS: atom_id res chain seq x y z
N MET A 1 55.11 7.51 -7.60
CA MET A 1 54.09 6.60 -7.04
C MET A 1 52.73 7.19 -7.32
N THR A 2 52.09 6.74 -8.39
CA THR A 2 50.73 7.13 -8.81
C THR A 2 50.09 5.86 -9.33
N HIS A 3 49.27 5.23 -8.49
CA HIS A 3 48.47 4.05 -8.84
C HIS A 3 47.16 4.54 -9.44
N THR A 4 47.04 4.46 -10.76
CA THR A 4 45.76 4.65 -11.46
C THR A 4 45.04 3.30 -11.48
N ALA A 5 43.87 3.23 -10.86
CA ALA A 5 43.00 2.06 -10.89
C ALA A 5 42.38 1.86 -12.29
N PRO A 6 42.12 0.62 -12.74
CA PRO A 6 41.53 0.37 -14.05
C PRO A 6 40.03 0.67 -14.07
N ILE A 7 39.56 1.20 -15.20
CA ILE A 7 38.15 1.44 -15.53
C ILE A 7 37.43 0.08 -15.67
N PRO A 8 36.29 -0.16 -15.02
CA PRO A 8 35.51 -1.38 -15.23
C PRO A 8 34.83 -1.33 -16.60
N LEU A 9 35.07 -2.34 -17.43
CA LEU A 9 34.31 -2.59 -18.65
C LEU A 9 32.89 -3.09 -18.30
N PRO A 10 31.88 -2.81 -19.12
CA PRO A 10 30.52 -3.31 -18.91
C PRO A 10 30.54 -4.85 -18.92
N VAL A 11 29.96 -5.44 -17.87
CA VAL A 11 29.66 -6.86 -17.82
C VAL A 11 28.73 -7.16 -19.00
N VAL A 12 29.23 -7.94 -19.96
CA VAL A 12 28.39 -8.55 -21.00
C VAL A 12 27.51 -9.55 -20.27
N VAL A 13 26.28 -9.16 -19.95
CA VAL A 13 25.23 -10.09 -19.55
C VAL A 13 25.02 -11.01 -20.75
N ASP A 14 25.22 -12.31 -20.56
CA ASP A 14 25.09 -13.32 -21.62
C ASP A 14 23.78 -13.11 -22.39
N ALA A 15 23.91 -12.78 -23.68
CA ALA A 15 22.77 -12.56 -24.56
C ALA A 15 21.85 -13.80 -24.63
N GLU A 16 22.36 -15.00 -24.34
CA GLU A 16 21.56 -16.22 -24.24
C GLU A 16 20.64 -16.25 -23.01
N LEU A 17 21.05 -15.66 -21.87
CA LEU A 17 20.23 -15.58 -20.66
C LEU A 17 19.07 -14.59 -20.83
N VAL A 18 19.33 -13.44 -21.46
CA VAL A 18 18.31 -12.42 -21.77
C VAL A 18 17.34 -12.89 -22.85
N VAL A 19 17.81 -13.65 -23.84
CA VAL A 19 16.97 -14.24 -24.88
C VAL A 19 16.11 -15.38 -24.34
N SER A 20 16.60 -16.20 -23.40
CA SER A 20 15.77 -17.25 -22.76
C SER A 20 14.66 -16.66 -21.89
N ALA A 21 14.96 -15.66 -21.05
CA ALA A 21 13.98 -14.99 -20.22
C ALA A 21 12.92 -14.22 -21.04
N SER A 22 13.33 -13.60 -22.15
CA SER A 22 12.39 -12.92 -23.07
C SER A 22 11.51 -13.89 -23.85
N LYS A 23 12.02 -15.08 -24.18
CA LYS A 23 11.27 -16.12 -24.90
C LYS A 23 10.28 -16.85 -23.99
N ASP A 24 10.67 -17.09 -22.74
CA ASP A 24 9.80 -17.65 -21.70
C ASP A 24 8.69 -16.67 -21.28
N ALA A 25 9.00 -15.36 -21.19
CA ALA A 25 8.00 -14.33 -20.99
C ALA A 25 7.01 -14.23 -22.15
N GLY A 26 7.50 -14.30 -23.41
CA GLY A 26 6.66 -14.29 -24.61
C GLY A 26 5.77 -15.52 -24.76
N ALA A 27 6.26 -16.71 -24.38
CA ALA A 27 5.47 -17.94 -24.36
C ALA A 27 4.38 -17.90 -23.28
N SER A 28 4.73 -17.44 -22.07
CA SER A 28 3.81 -17.28 -20.94
C SER A 28 2.67 -16.28 -21.24
N LEU A 29 2.98 -15.16 -21.91
CA LEU A 29 1.98 -14.17 -22.36
C LEU A 29 1.04 -14.73 -23.45
N THR A 30 1.56 -15.56 -24.36
CA THR A 30 0.75 -16.17 -25.44
C THR A 30 -0.18 -17.26 -24.90
N GLU A 31 0.31 -18.04 -23.94
CA GLU A 31 -0.47 -19.07 -23.25
C GLU A 31 -1.55 -18.44 -22.36
N ALA A 32 -1.22 -17.39 -21.59
CA ALA A 32 -2.20 -16.64 -20.81
C ALA A 32 -3.33 -16.04 -21.67
N ARG A 33 -3.00 -15.50 -22.85
CA ARG A 33 -4.01 -14.98 -23.79
C ARG A 33 -4.93 -16.08 -24.32
N SER A 34 -4.41 -17.29 -24.54
CA SER A 34 -5.19 -18.48 -24.91
C SER A 34 -6.10 -18.96 -23.77
N VAL A 35 -5.63 -18.90 -22.53
CA VAL A 35 -6.43 -19.27 -21.34
C VAL A 35 -7.53 -18.25 -21.07
N THR A 36 -7.25 -16.95 -21.17
CA THR A 36 -8.25 -15.88 -21.02
C THR A 36 -9.40 -16.03 -22.02
N GLU A 37 -9.10 -16.33 -23.28
CA GLU A 37 -10.12 -16.59 -24.29
C GLU A 37 -11.00 -17.81 -23.94
N ARG A 38 -10.40 -18.88 -23.42
CA ARG A 38 -11.13 -20.07 -22.94
C ARG A 38 -12.02 -19.77 -21.73
N ILE A 39 -11.57 -18.89 -20.83
CA ILE A 39 -12.39 -18.43 -19.69
C ILE A 39 -13.60 -17.64 -20.21
N HIS A 40 -13.41 -16.74 -21.18
CA HIS A 40 -14.52 -15.98 -21.77
C HIS A 40 -15.54 -16.90 -22.46
N GLN A 41 -15.07 -17.93 -23.16
CA GLN A 41 -15.94 -18.92 -23.79
C GLN A 41 -16.72 -19.75 -22.76
N ALA A 42 -16.07 -20.18 -21.67
CA ALA A 42 -16.72 -20.90 -20.59
C ALA A 42 -17.75 -20.03 -19.84
N LEU A 43 -17.44 -18.74 -19.62
CA LEU A 43 -18.38 -17.77 -19.06
C LEU A 43 -19.61 -17.58 -19.94
N ALA A 44 -19.43 -17.46 -21.26
CA ALA A 44 -20.53 -17.30 -22.20
C ALA A 44 -21.44 -18.54 -22.30
N ALA A 45 -20.93 -19.71 -21.90
CA ALA A 45 -21.65 -20.97 -21.88
C ALA A 45 -22.24 -21.33 -20.50
N ASP A 46 -22.10 -20.46 -19.49
CA ASP A 46 -22.42 -20.73 -18.08
C ASP A 46 -21.77 -22.02 -17.54
N ASP A 47 -20.61 -22.42 -18.10
CA ASP A 47 -19.87 -23.61 -17.66
C ASP A 47 -18.99 -23.26 -16.46
N TRP A 48 -19.62 -23.13 -15.30
CA TRP A 48 -18.96 -22.71 -14.06
C TRP A 48 -17.87 -23.69 -13.60
N GLN A 49 -17.99 -24.97 -13.96
CA GLN A 49 -16.96 -25.95 -13.65
C GLN A 49 -15.71 -25.69 -14.49
N ALA A 50 -15.85 -25.46 -15.79
CA ALA A 50 -14.72 -25.10 -16.64
C ALA A 50 -14.11 -23.75 -16.24
N VAL A 51 -14.93 -22.73 -15.91
CA VAL A 51 -14.44 -21.43 -15.43
C VAL A 51 -13.57 -21.61 -14.18
N THR A 52 -14.08 -22.32 -13.18
CA THR A 52 -13.36 -22.51 -11.91
C THR A 52 -12.11 -23.39 -12.07
N SER A 53 -12.14 -24.43 -12.91
CA SER A 53 -10.95 -25.23 -13.23
C SER A 53 -9.88 -24.43 -13.97
N LEU A 54 -10.25 -23.69 -15.03
CA LEU A 54 -9.30 -22.90 -15.81
C LEU A 54 -8.62 -21.81 -14.97
N ILE A 55 -9.40 -21.13 -14.13
CA ILE A 55 -8.87 -20.11 -13.23
C ILE A 55 -7.99 -20.74 -12.15
N GLY A 56 -8.42 -21.86 -11.55
CA GLY A 56 -7.66 -22.54 -10.50
C GLY A 56 -6.32 -23.07 -11.00
N GLU A 57 -6.29 -23.70 -12.17
CA GLU A 57 -5.08 -24.26 -12.78
C GLU A 57 -4.08 -23.19 -13.23
N ASN A 58 -4.55 -22.00 -13.58
CA ASN A 58 -3.72 -20.93 -14.14
C ASN A 58 -3.65 -19.68 -13.25
N TRP A 59 -4.05 -19.80 -11.98
CA TRP A 59 -4.28 -18.68 -11.06
C TRP A 59 -3.13 -17.67 -11.06
N SER A 60 -1.91 -18.11 -10.78
CA SER A 60 -0.75 -17.22 -10.66
C SER A 60 -0.35 -16.56 -11.99
N SER A 61 -0.56 -17.25 -13.12
CA SER A 61 -0.29 -16.67 -14.46
C SER A 61 -1.34 -15.62 -14.82
N LEU A 62 -2.61 -15.92 -14.57
CA LEU A 62 -3.74 -15.04 -14.85
C LEU A 62 -3.75 -13.81 -13.94
N LEU A 63 -3.37 -13.94 -12.66
CA LEU A 63 -3.26 -12.78 -11.76
C LEU A 63 -2.18 -11.79 -12.20
N ARG A 64 -1.12 -12.24 -12.88
CA ARG A 64 -0.09 -11.34 -13.45
C ARG A 64 -0.54 -10.66 -14.72
N SER A 65 -1.17 -11.41 -15.62
CA SER A 65 -1.36 -10.98 -17.01
C SER A 65 -2.80 -10.60 -17.37
N SER A 66 -3.78 -10.99 -16.55
CA SER A 66 -5.21 -10.86 -16.84
C SER A 66 -6.06 -10.80 -15.56
N ARG A 67 -5.61 -10.07 -14.52
CA ARG A 67 -6.29 -9.99 -13.22
C ARG A 67 -7.75 -9.52 -13.32
N GLU A 68 -8.04 -8.53 -14.15
CA GLU A 68 -9.41 -8.03 -14.35
C GLU A 68 -10.33 -9.10 -14.95
N THR A 69 -9.84 -9.92 -15.87
CA THR A 69 -10.58 -11.09 -16.38
C THR A 69 -10.91 -12.05 -15.24
N VAL A 70 -9.94 -12.37 -14.37
CA VAL A 70 -10.16 -13.25 -13.22
C VAL A 70 -11.19 -12.64 -12.27
N ARG A 71 -11.08 -11.34 -11.97
CA ARG A 71 -12.03 -10.63 -11.11
C ARG A 71 -13.44 -10.66 -11.69
N ALA A 72 -13.60 -10.34 -12.98
CA ALA A 72 -14.89 -10.38 -13.65
C ALA A 72 -15.49 -11.80 -13.64
N ALA A 73 -14.68 -12.82 -13.94
CA ALA A 73 -15.11 -14.20 -13.97
C ALA A 73 -15.55 -14.71 -12.58
N VAL A 74 -14.78 -14.41 -11.53
CA VAL A 74 -15.09 -14.80 -10.15
C VAL A 74 -16.30 -14.04 -9.61
N ASN A 75 -16.49 -12.77 -9.99
CA ASN A 75 -17.69 -11.99 -9.64
C ASN A 75 -18.96 -12.48 -10.35
N ALA A 76 -18.82 -13.14 -11.50
CA ALA A 76 -19.94 -13.71 -12.24
C ALA A 76 -20.41 -15.07 -11.71
N LEU A 77 -19.67 -15.71 -10.80
CA LEU A 77 -20.03 -17.01 -10.25
C LEU A 77 -21.36 -16.94 -9.47
N PRO A 78 -22.34 -17.82 -9.77
CA PRO A 78 -23.59 -17.89 -9.03
C PRO A 78 -23.39 -18.31 -7.57
N ASP A 79 -24.26 -17.86 -6.67
CA ASP A 79 -24.20 -18.18 -5.23
C ASP A 79 -24.16 -19.70 -4.98
N ALA A 80 -24.88 -20.50 -5.77
CA ALA A 80 -24.84 -21.96 -5.66
C ALA A 80 -23.44 -22.56 -5.89
N VAL A 81 -22.62 -21.95 -6.75
CA VAL A 81 -21.22 -22.37 -6.98
C VAL A 81 -20.34 -21.94 -5.79
N LEU A 82 -20.60 -20.78 -5.24
CA LEU A 82 -19.86 -20.24 -4.09
C LEU A 82 -20.17 -21.01 -2.80
N ASP A 83 -21.42 -21.40 -2.59
CA ASP A 83 -21.85 -22.26 -1.48
C ASP A 83 -21.23 -23.66 -1.60
N ALA A 84 -21.21 -24.23 -2.81
CA ALA A 84 -20.62 -25.55 -3.07
C ALA A 84 -19.09 -25.53 -3.04
N GLN A 85 -18.47 -24.39 -3.33
CA GLN A 85 -17.03 -24.20 -3.33
C GLN A 85 -16.66 -22.88 -2.62
N PRO A 86 -16.69 -22.86 -1.27
CA PRO A 86 -16.45 -21.64 -0.46
C PRO A 86 -15.15 -20.91 -0.79
N ARG A 87 -14.16 -21.64 -1.32
CA ARG A 87 -12.89 -21.10 -1.85
C ARG A 87 -13.08 -19.93 -2.82
N TRP A 88 -14.12 -19.96 -3.64
CA TRP A 88 -14.38 -18.90 -4.62
C TRP A 88 -15.03 -17.67 -4.01
N ALA A 89 -15.75 -17.80 -2.90
CA ALA A 89 -16.25 -16.66 -2.15
C ALA A 89 -15.08 -15.84 -1.58
N THR A 90 -14.07 -16.53 -1.03
CA THR A 90 -12.84 -15.89 -0.53
C THR A 90 -12.00 -15.29 -1.66
N ALA A 91 -11.85 -15.99 -2.79
CA ALA A 91 -11.18 -15.44 -3.96
C ALA A 91 -11.89 -14.17 -4.47
N ARG A 92 -13.23 -14.14 -4.43
CA ARG A 92 -14.05 -12.99 -4.80
C ARG A 92 -13.79 -11.79 -3.88
N GLU A 93 -13.77 -12.02 -2.57
CA GLU A 93 -13.42 -10.98 -1.58
C GLU A 93 -11.99 -10.47 -1.81
N PHE A 94 -11.02 -11.36 -1.97
CA PHE A 94 -9.63 -11.02 -2.24
C PHE A 94 -9.46 -10.16 -3.50
N LEU A 95 -10.09 -10.56 -4.61
CA LEU A 95 -10.00 -9.85 -5.89
C LEU A 95 -10.68 -8.47 -5.84
N ASN A 96 -11.72 -8.32 -5.03
CA ASN A 96 -12.43 -7.05 -4.83
C ASN A 96 -11.80 -6.15 -3.75
N TYR A 97 -10.89 -6.69 -2.93
CA TYR A 97 -10.19 -5.94 -1.88
C TYR A 97 -9.13 -4.97 -2.42
N SER A 98 -8.59 -5.20 -3.62
CA SER A 98 -7.60 -4.32 -4.24
C SER A 98 -8.02 -3.98 -5.69
N PRO A 99 -8.82 -2.91 -5.88
CA PRO A 99 -9.13 -2.43 -7.22
C PRO A 99 -7.89 -1.81 -7.87
N GLN A 100 -7.64 -2.16 -9.13
CA GLN A 100 -6.60 -1.58 -9.99
C GLN A 100 -6.93 -0.14 -10.42
N GLY A 101 -8.13 0.36 -10.12
CA GLY A 101 -8.53 1.74 -10.41
C GLY A 101 -9.59 2.24 -9.43
N GLY A 102 -9.36 3.46 -8.93
CA GLY A 102 -10.33 4.37 -8.31
C GLY A 102 -11.50 3.71 -7.57
N GLY A 103 -11.25 3.23 -6.35
CA GLY A 103 -12.32 2.72 -5.51
C GLY A 103 -11.81 2.37 -4.12
N PHE A 104 -12.48 2.93 -3.11
CA PHE A 104 -12.29 2.72 -1.67
C PHE A 104 -11.87 1.28 -1.31
N ARG A 105 -10.78 1.12 -0.55
CA ARG A 105 -10.42 -0.19 0.04
C ARG A 105 -11.41 -0.46 1.18
N PRO A 106 -12.14 -1.58 1.21
CA PRO A 106 -12.93 -1.93 2.38
C PRO A 106 -11.99 -2.06 3.59
N VAL A 107 -12.29 -1.33 4.68
CA VAL A 107 -11.50 -1.34 5.93
C VAL A 107 -11.50 -2.72 6.61
N LYS A 108 -12.40 -3.62 6.20
CA LYS A 108 -12.49 -4.99 6.71
C LYS A 108 -12.22 -5.99 5.60
N PHE A 109 -11.22 -6.84 5.83
CA PHE A 109 -11.13 -8.14 5.19
C PHE A 109 -11.99 -9.09 6.04
N GLU A 110 -13.26 -9.27 5.66
CA GLU A 110 -14.15 -10.24 6.33
C GLU A 110 -13.77 -11.65 5.85
N THR A 111 -12.87 -12.33 6.56
CA THR A 111 -12.67 -13.76 6.35
C THR A 111 -13.90 -14.51 6.85
N HIS A 112 -14.65 -15.13 5.94
CA HIS A 112 -15.62 -16.15 6.31
C HIS A 112 -14.91 -17.33 6.99
N GLU A 113 -15.34 -17.67 8.21
CA GLU A 113 -14.89 -18.86 8.93
C GLU A 113 -15.26 -20.12 8.11
N GLY A 114 -14.26 -20.78 7.51
CA GLY A 114 -14.43 -22.10 6.87
C GLY A 114 -13.84 -22.30 5.48
N SER A 115 -13.14 -21.32 4.89
CA SER A 115 -12.62 -21.44 3.52
C SER A 115 -11.14 -21.85 3.50
N SER A 116 -10.89 -23.15 3.47
CA SER A 116 -9.58 -23.76 3.19
C SER A 116 -9.65 -24.43 1.82
N ALA A 117 -8.91 -23.93 0.82
CA ALA A 117 -8.47 -24.75 -0.33
C ALA A 117 -7.74 -24.00 -1.46
N LEU A 118 -7.72 -22.66 -1.54
CA LEU A 118 -7.03 -22.00 -2.67
C LEU A 118 -5.65 -21.45 -2.34
N THR A 119 -5.28 -21.40 -1.08
CA THR A 119 -4.00 -20.88 -0.63
C THR A 119 -3.53 -21.68 0.57
N GLY A 120 -2.24 -22.04 0.62
CA GLY A 120 -1.70 -22.85 1.72
C GLY A 120 -2.04 -22.25 3.09
N GLU A 121 -2.06 -23.10 4.14
CA GLU A 121 -2.35 -22.74 5.54
C GLU A 121 -1.65 -21.43 6.00
N LEU A 122 -0.49 -21.14 5.43
CA LEU A 122 0.25 -19.92 5.64
C LEU A 122 -0.48 -18.65 5.17
N LEU A 123 -1.00 -18.60 3.94
CA LEU A 123 -1.66 -17.39 3.47
C LEU A 123 -2.92 -17.10 4.28
N ASP A 124 -3.70 -18.12 4.61
CA ASP A 124 -4.90 -17.97 5.43
C ASP A 124 -4.54 -17.37 6.79
N ALA A 125 -3.48 -17.86 7.43
CA ALA A 125 -2.96 -17.30 8.66
C ALA A 125 -2.50 -15.83 8.50
N LEU A 126 -1.78 -15.52 7.41
CA LEU A 126 -1.33 -14.16 7.13
C LEU A 126 -2.50 -13.21 6.87
N ALA A 127 -3.53 -13.65 6.14
CA ALA A 127 -4.73 -12.88 5.86
C ALA A 127 -5.52 -12.59 7.15
N GLN A 128 -5.68 -13.57 8.03
CA GLN A 128 -6.31 -13.40 9.34
C GLN A 128 -5.55 -12.39 10.21
N LEU A 129 -4.22 -12.50 10.28
CA LEU A 129 -3.38 -11.55 11.04
C LEU A 129 -3.45 -10.14 10.45
N THR A 130 -3.50 -10.02 9.12
CA THR A 130 -3.67 -8.74 8.42
C THR A 130 -5.01 -8.09 8.74
N SER A 131 -6.10 -8.87 8.69
CA SER A 131 -7.45 -8.41 9.04
C SER A 131 -7.52 -7.97 10.50
N ARG A 132 -6.94 -8.75 11.41
CA ARG A 132 -6.82 -8.39 12.82
C ARG A 132 -6.08 -7.08 12.99
N ALA A 133 -4.92 -6.91 12.33
CA ALA A 133 -4.14 -5.68 12.41
C ALA A 133 -4.97 -4.47 11.95
N ALA A 134 -5.63 -4.54 10.79
CA ALA A 134 -6.50 -3.47 10.29
C ALA A 134 -7.65 -3.14 11.26
N SER A 135 -8.30 -4.17 11.80
CA SER A 135 -9.38 -4.01 12.79
C SER A 135 -8.89 -3.30 14.06
N GLU A 136 -7.75 -3.71 14.61
CA GLU A 136 -7.19 -3.05 15.81
C GLU A 136 -6.80 -1.59 15.51
N ARG A 137 -6.29 -1.25 14.32
CA ARG A 137 -6.00 0.14 13.90
C ARG A 137 -7.26 1.00 13.88
N SER A 138 -8.36 0.48 13.32
CA SER A 138 -9.64 1.20 13.26
C SER A 138 -10.22 1.52 14.64
N HIS A 139 -9.85 0.73 15.67
CA HIS A 139 -10.23 0.97 17.07
C HIS A 139 -9.17 1.73 17.87
N GLY A 140 -8.12 2.26 17.22
CA GLY A 140 -7.05 3.01 17.87
C GLY A 140 -6.11 2.16 18.74
N ARG A 141 -6.20 0.82 18.63
CA ARG A 141 -5.39 -0.16 19.35
C ARG A 141 -4.10 -0.43 18.59
N PHE A 142 -3.32 0.63 18.36
CA PHE A 142 -2.17 0.61 17.45
C PHE A 142 -1.08 -0.38 17.88
N ARG A 143 -0.86 -0.57 19.20
CA ARG A 143 0.09 -1.57 19.69
C ARG A 143 -0.34 -3.00 19.34
N GLN A 144 -1.62 -3.32 19.55
CA GLN A 144 -2.18 -4.63 19.20
C GLN A 144 -2.12 -4.88 17.70
N ALA A 145 -2.35 -3.84 16.88
CA ALA A 145 -2.17 -3.93 15.44
C ALA A 145 -0.72 -4.24 15.05
N ALA A 146 0.26 -3.56 15.64
CA ALA A 146 1.67 -3.82 15.42
C ALA A 146 2.07 -5.24 15.88
N ASP A 147 1.52 -5.74 16.98
CA ASP A 147 1.79 -7.11 17.44
C ASP A 147 1.28 -8.15 16.44
N ALA A 148 0.07 -7.98 15.90
CA ALA A 148 -0.46 -8.84 14.84
C ALA A 148 0.39 -8.76 13.54
N ALA A 149 0.86 -7.57 13.18
CA ALA A 149 1.76 -7.37 12.04
C ALA A 149 3.11 -8.06 12.24
N ARG A 150 3.72 -7.95 13.43
CA ARG A 150 4.98 -8.66 13.75
C ARG A 150 4.81 -10.17 13.72
N GLU A 151 3.68 -10.67 14.20
CA GLU A 151 3.38 -12.10 14.09
C GLU A 151 3.29 -12.55 12.63
N ALA A 152 2.63 -11.76 11.77
CA ALA A 152 2.54 -12.06 10.33
C ALA A 152 3.92 -12.06 9.67
N ILE A 153 4.74 -11.04 9.94
CA ILE A 153 6.12 -10.93 9.44
C ILE A 153 6.97 -12.12 9.92
N ALA A 154 6.84 -12.53 11.18
CA ALA A 154 7.58 -13.67 11.71
C ALA A 154 7.15 -15.00 11.07
N ARG A 155 5.85 -15.19 10.81
CA ARG A 155 5.33 -16.37 10.13
C ARG A 155 5.78 -16.43 8.67
N GLU A 156 5.77 -15.29 7.99
CA GLU A 156 6.26 -15.20 6.61
C GLU A 156 7.76 -15.45 6.53
N GLY A 157 8.57 -14.82 7.38
CA GLY A 157 10.02 -15.03 7.42
C GLY A 157 10.45 -16.42 7.90
N GLY A 158 9.59 -17.14 8.63
CA GLY A 158 9.82 -18.51 9.08
C GLY A 158 9.32 -19.58 8.08
N ALA A 159 8.64 -19.18 7.02
CA ALA A 159 8.03 -20.11 6.08
C ALA A 159 9.03 -20.67 5.05
N PRO A 160 8.80 -21.90 4.56
CA PRO A 160 9.49 -22.43 3.39
C PRO A 160 9.34 -21.53 2.16
N SER A 161 10.41 -21.41 1.36
CA SER A 161 10.43 -20.49 0.20
C SER A 161 9.43 -20.86 -0.90
N ASP A 162 9.13 -22.14 -1.04
CA ASP A 162 8.11 -22.68 -1.94
C ASP A 162 6.70 -22.27 -1.49
N ALA A 163 6.40 -22.36 -0.19
CA ALA A 163 5.12 -21.89 0.35
C ALA A 163 4.90 -20.39 0.11
N VAL A 164 5.92 -19.55 0.32
CA VAL A 164 5.84 -18.10 0.05
C VAL A 164 5.70 -17.80 -1.45
N ALA A 165 6.34 -18.60 -2.31
CA ALA A 165 6.28 -18.40 -3.75
C ALA A 165 4.86 -18.52 -4.31
N GLU A 166 3.99 -19.34 -3.70
CA GLU A 166 2.60 -19.55 -4.13
C GLU A 166 1.75 -18.26 -4.10
N PHE A 167 2.01 -17.37 -3.16
CA PHE A 167 1.24 -16.14 -2.95
C PHE A 167 2.08 -14.86 -3.05
N ARG A 168 3.28 -14.94 -3.63
CA ARG A 168 4.20 -13.80 -3.72
C ARG A 168 3.60 -12.58 -4.42
N LEU A 169 2.68 -12.78 -5.37
CA LEU A 169 1.97 -11.70 -6.08
C LEU A 169 1.10 -10.82 -5.17
N VAL A 170 0.63 -11.38 -4.05
CA VAL A 170 -0.28 -10.70 -3.13
C VAL A 170 0.43 -10.30 -1.84
N LEU A 171 1.67 -10.75 -1.65
CA LEU A 171 2.45 -10.52 -0.46
C LEU A 171 2.75 -9.03 -0.24
N ALA A 172 3.02 -8.28 -1.31
CA ALA A 172 3.23 -6.83 -1.20
C ALA A 172 1.99 -6.10 -0.64
N ASP A 173 0.78 -6.50 -1.07
CA ASP A 173 -0.47 -5.93 -0.57
C ASP A 173 -0.72 -6.25 0.92
N LEU A 174 -0.19 -7.37 1.43
CA LEU A 174 -0.25 -7.73 2.85
C LEU A 174 0.82 -6.98 3.66
N ARG A 175 2.07 -6.99 3.18
CA ARG A 175 3.21 -6.33 3.83
C ARG A 175 2.99 -4.83 3.98
N VAL A 176 2.37 -4.16 3.00
CA VAL A 176 2.05 -2.73 3.14
C VAL A 176 1.10 -2.48 4.33
N GLN A 177 0.14 -3.36 4.58
CA GLN A 177 -0.76 -3.25 5.74
C GLN A 177 -0.04 -3.49 7.07
N TRP A 178 0.93 -4.42 7.09
CA TRP A 178 1.77 -4.64 8.26
C TRP A 178 2.66 -3.43 8.54
N ALA A 179 3.25 -2.85 7.51
CA ALA A 179 4.07 -1.65 7.60
C ALA A 179 3.28 -0.44 8.12
N ILE A 180 2.04 -0.23 7.64
CA ILE A 180 1.13 0.81 8.17
C ILE A 180 0.82 0.57 9.65
N SER A 181 0.62 -0.70 10.05
CA SER A 181 0.37 -1.06 11.45
C SER A 181 1.55 -0.70 12.35
N LEU A 182 2.77 -1.00 11.91
CA LEU A 182 4.00 -0.61 12.60
C LEU A 182 4.15 0.92 12.65
N LEU A 183 3.88 1.61 11.55
CA LEU A 183 3.97 3.07 11.44
C LEU A 183 3.03 3.76 12.43
N LEU A 184 1.74 3.40 12.43
CA LEU A 184 0.76 4.00 13.34
C LEU A 184 1.03 3.68 14.81
N ALA A 185 1.67 2.56 15.11
CA ALA A 185 2.15 2.25 16.46
C ALA A 185 3.39 3.07 16.88
N GLY A 186 3.98 3.83 15.95
CA GLY A 186 5.20 4.62 16.17
C GLY A 186 6.50 3.82 15.98
N ALA A 187 6.44 2.58 15.50
CA ALA A 187 7.60 1.74 15.22
C ALA A 187 8.22 2.08 13.85
N THR A 188 8.60 3.36 13.66
CA THR A 188 8.99 3.92 12.35
C THR A 188 10.15 3.20 11.68
N ARG A 189 11.14 2.73 12.46
CA ARG A 189 12.27 1.95 11.93
C ARG A 189 11.82 0.59 11.40
N GLU A 190 10.97 -0.13 12.15
CA GLU A 190 10.42 -1.42 11.70
C GLU A 190 9.53 -1.23 10.47
N ALA A 191 8.70 -0.17 10.48
CA ALA A 191 7.86 0.18 9.35
C ALA A 191 8.67 0.48 8.08
N ALA A 192 9.76 1.24 8.19
CA ALA A 192 10.63 1.58 7.05
C ALA A 192 11.21 0.31 6.39
N VAL A 193 11.70 -0.65 7.17
CA VAL A 193 12.20 -1.94 6.64
C VAL A 193 11.12 -2.67 5.86
N GLN A 194 9.89 -2.69 6.37
CA GLN A 194 8.77 -3.36 5.71
C GLN A 194 8.30 -2.62 4.46
N PHE A 195 8.27 -1.28 4.46
CA PHE A 195 7.95 -0.51 3.26
C PHE A 195 9.01 -0.67 2.17
N GLU A 196 10.29 -0.76 2.52
CA GLU A 196 11.36 -0.99 1.54
C GLU A 196 11.20 -2.37 0.87
N ALA A 197 11.03 -3.43 1.66
CA ALA A 197 10.76 -4.77 1.14
C ALA A 197 9.46 -4.82 0.29
N THR A 198 8.42 -4.09 0.73
CA THR A 198 7.16 -3.96 0.00
C THR A 198 7.36 -3.25 -1.33
N PHE A 199 8.15 -2.18 -1.38
CA PHE A 199 8.44 -1.43 -2.60
C PHE A 199 9.16 -2.33 -3.62
N ASP A 200 10.20 -3.05 -3.18
CA ASP A 200 11.00 -3.89 -4.06
C ASP A 200 10.16 -5.05 -4.65
N ASP A 201 9.30 -5.68 -3.84
CA ASP A 201 8.34 -6.67 -4.32
C ASP A 201 7.31 -6.06 -5.28
N ALA A 202 6.75 -4.89 -4.92
CA ALA A 202 5.74 -4.24 -5.73
C ALA A 202 6.26 -3.86 -7.13
N ILE A 203 7.51 -3.39 -7.22
CA ILE A 203 8.18 -3.17 -8.52
C ILE A 203 8.40 -4.48 -9.27
N THR A 204 8.84 -5.53 -8.56
CA THR A 204 9.10 -6.84 -9.18
C THR A 204 7.85 -7.47 -9.79
N PHE A 205 6.67 -7.16 -9.25
CA PHE A 205 5.37 -7.72 -9.68
C PHE A 205 4.42 -6.68 -10.31
N ASP A 206 4.96 -5.57 -10.82
CA ASP A 206 4.21 -4.51 -11.53
C ASP A 206 2.98 -3.97 -10.75
N ASN A 207 3.07 -3.91 -9.42
CA ASN A 207 2.05 -3.34 -8.54
C ASN A 207 2.38 -1.87 -8.25
N SER A 208 2.15 -1.00 -9.25
CA SER A 208 2.46 0.44 -9.18
C SER A 208 1.79 1.13 -8.00
N ARG A 209 0.54 0.75 -7.67
CA ARG A 209 -0.24 1.30 -6.56
C ARG A 209 0.43 1.06 -5.21
N THR A 210 0.88 -0.17 -4.94
CA THR A 210 1.58 -0.51 -3.69
C THR A 210 2.99 0.10 -3.64
N ALA A 211 3.68 0.18 -4.78
CA ALA A 211 4.96 0.87 -4.87
C ALA A 211 4.80 2.37 -4.54
N THR A 212 3.74 3.03 -5.03
CA THR A 212 3.40 4.42 -4.70
C THR A 212 3.16 4.60 -3.20
N GLU A 213 2.37 3.72 -2.58
CA GLU A 213 2.07 3.77 -1.14
C GLU A 213 3.34 3.59 -0.29
N ALA A 214 4.18 2.61 -0.65
CA ALA A 214 5.41 2.30 0.07
C ALA A 214 6.44 3.43 -0.04
N ALA A 215 6.71 3.93 -1.25
CA ALA A 215 7.64 5.04 -1.46
C ALA A 215 7.16 6.34 -0.79
N GLY A 216 5.86 6.65 -0.86
CA GLY A 216 5.29 7.82 -0.17
C GLY A 216 5.41 7.70 1.36
N SER A 217 5.19 6.50 1.90
CA SER A 217 5.33 6.24 3.33
C SER A 217 6.77 6.34 3.81
N LEU A 218 7.74 5.81 3.05
CA LEU A 218 9.17 5.97 3.33
C LEU A 218 9.59 7.44 3.28
N ALA A 219 9.18 8.16 2.24
CA ALA A 219 9.43 9.59 2.14
C ALA A 219 8.91 10.35 3.36
N PHE A 220 7.69 10.05 3.81
CA PHE A 220 7.11 10.67 4.99
C PHE A 220 7.92 10.35 6.25
N ILE A 221 8.29 9.09 6.47
CA ILE A 221 9.13 8.67 7.61
C ILE A 221 10.46 9.44 7.63
N HIS A 222 11.13 9.56 6.47
CA HIS A 222 12.38 10.32 6.38
C HIS A 222 12.16 11.82 6.63
N SER A 223 11.06 12.40 6.13
CA SER A 223 10.71 13.81 6.38
C SER A 223 10.46 14.08 7.88
N LEU A 224 9.83 13.15 8.60
CA LEU A 224 9.61 13.30 10.06
C LEU A 224 10.91 13.34 10.84
N ASN A 225 11.96 12.69 10.35
CA ASN A 225 13.28 12.65 10.98
C ASN A 225 14.20 13.81 10.52
N GLY A 226 13.73 14.68 9.61
CA GLY A 226 14.53 15.75 9.02
C GLY A 226 15.55 15.30 7.97
N ASP A 227 15.47 14.04 7.51
CA ASP A 227 16.34 13.52 6.45
C ASP A 227 15.77 13.86 5.07
N LEU A 228 15.88 15.14 4.69
CA LEU A 228 15.30 15.67 3.45
C LEU A 228 15.87 15.00 2.20
N GLN A 229 17.15 14.58 2.24
CA GLN A 229 17.78 13.94 1.10
C GLN A 229 17.15 12.57 0.84
N ALA A 230 17.01 11.72 1.86
CA ALA A 230 16.35 10.43 1.72
C ALA A 230 14.86 10.59 1.39
N ALA A 231 14.19 11.58 2.01
CA ALA A 231 12.78 11.84 1.76
C ALA A 231 12.51 12.16 0.27
N ARG A 232 13.33 13.03 -0.35
CA ARG A 232 13.23 13.33 -1.79
C ARG A 232 13.57 12.13 -2.65
N ALA A 233 14.61 11.37 -2.29
CA ALA A 233 15.01 10.19 -3.04
C ALA A 233 13.88 9.15 -3.12
N TRP A 234 13.13 8.96 -2.03
CA TRP A 234 11.97 8.07 -2.02
C TRP A 234 10.76 8.65 -2.77
N LEU A 235 10.46 9.95 -2.64
CA LEU A 235 9.39 10.57 -3.44
C LEU A 235 9.61 10.41 -4.93
N ALA A 236 10.85 10.61 -5.40
CA ALA A 236 11.20 10.46 -6.81
C ALA A 236 11.04 9.03 -7.36
N ARG A 237 10.88 8.03 -6.47
CA ARG A 237 10.65 6.63 -6.84
C ARG A 237 9.18 6.26 -6.98
N GLN A 238 8.23 7.14 -6.63
CA GLN A 238 6.82 6.87 -6.88
C GLN A 238 6.59 6.70 -8.40
N PRO A 239 5.99 5.57 -8.84
CA PRO A 239 5.68 5.36 -10.25
C PRO A 239 4.87 6.52 -10.82
N ILE A 240 5.38 7.14 -11.88
CA ILE A 240 4.66 8.16 -12.64
C ILE A 240 3.77 7.42 -13.62
N ASP A 241 2.46 7.67 -13.57
CA ASP A 241 1.56 7.17 -14.59
C ASP A 241 1.88 7.84 -15.93
N ALA A 242 2.31 7.02 -16.89
CA ALA A 242 2.81 7.46 -18.19
C ALA A 242 1.69 8.01 -19.10
N GLU A 243 0.43 7.65 -18.86
CA GLU A 243 -0.71 8.17 -19.63
C GLU A 243 -1.09 9.61 -19.24
N THR A 244 -0.71 10.05 -18.03
CA THR A 244 -1.08 11.35 -17.48
C THR A 244 0.08 12.33 -17.35
N GLY A 245 1.32 11.93 -17.67
CA GLY A 245 2.45 12.84 -17.82
C GLY A 245 2.93 13.52 -16.53
N GLY A 246 2.60 12.94 -15.37
CA GLY A 246 2.88 13.53 -14.06
C GLY A 246 1.71 14.35 -13.54
N ALA A 247 1.28 14.00 -12.32
CA ALA A 247 0.08 14.48 -11.63
C ALA A 247 -1.21 14.27 -12.43
N ALA A 248 -1.63 13.00 -12.56
CA ALA A 248 -3.03 12.71 -12.87
C ALA A 248 -3.91 13.44 -11.85
N ALA A 249 -4.71 14.39 -12.31
CA ALA A 249 -5.78 14.98 -11.53
C ALA A 249 -6.77 13.92 -10.98
N ASP A 250 -6.75 12.68 -11.52
CA ASP A 250 -7.50 11.53 -10.99
C ASP A 250 -6.77 10.74 -9.88
N VAL A 251 -5.43 10.78 -9.79
CA VAL A 251 -4.66 10.09 -8.72
C VAL A 251 -4.67 10.88 -7.40
N ALA A 252 -5.03 12.16 -7.45
CA ALA A 252 -5.32 13.00 -6.28
C ALA A 252 -6.51 12.49 -5.43
N THR A 253 -7.18 11.41 -5.86
CA THR A 253 -8.32 10.77 -5.17
C THR A 253 -8.02 9.37 -4.62
N ASP A 254 -6.78 8.87 -4.73
CA ASP A 254 -6.42 7.57 -4.16
C ASP A 254 -5.70 7.72 -2.82
N GLN A 255 -6.13 6.94 -1.83
CA GLN A 255 -5.53 6.92 -0.49
C GLN A 255 -4.01 6.64 -0.50
N VAL A 256 -3.49 5.94 -1.52
CA VAL A 256 -2.06 5.57 -1.60
C VAL A 256 -1.14 6.77 -1.79
N THR A 257 -1.65 7.91 -2.26
CA THR A 257 -0.85 9.12 -2.48
C THR A 257 -0.74 10.02 -1.26
N ALA A 258 -1.59 9.81 -0.24
CA ALA A 258 -1.66 10.67 0.94
C ALA A 258 -0.29 10.84 1.60
N MET A 259 0.42 9.75 1.87
CA MET A 259 1.72 9.84 2.55
C MET A 259 2.79 10.56 1.72
N GLY A 260 2.78 10.40 0.39
CA GLY A 260 3.67 11.12 -0.51
C GLY A 260 3.37 12.63 -0.56
N ALA A 261 2.10 13.01 -0.66
CA ALA A 261 1.67 14.42 -0.61
C ALA A 261 2.06 15.08 0.72
N LEU A 262 1.83 14.39 1.85
CA LEU A 262 2.22 14.86 3.18
C LEU A 262 3.75 14.99 3.31
N ALA A 263 4.53 14.04 2.75
CA ALA A 263 5.99 14.13 2.76
C ALA A 263 6.50 15.32 1.95
N ALA A 264 5.96 15.53 0.74
CA ALA A 264 6.30 16.66 -0.12
C ALA A 264 6.01 18.00 0.55
N ALA A 265 4.84 18.13 1.20
CA ALA A 265 4.50 19.31 1.97
C ALA A 265 5.46 19.52 3.15
N ASN A 266 5.81 18.45 3.88
CA ASN A 266 6.71 18.54 5.02
C ASN A 266 8.12 19.01 4.62
N ILE A 267 8.63 18.51 3.48
CA ILE A 267 9.91 18.95 2.89
C ILE A 267 9.85 20.43 2.51
N ALA A 268 8.79 20.87 1.81
CA ALA A 268 8.64 22.26 1.40
C ALA A 268 8.53 23.22 2.60
N ILE A 269 7.86 22.81 3.67
CA ILE A 269 7.80 23.56 4.94
C ILE A 269 9.21 23.70 5.54
N ASP A 270 10.01 22.63 5.57
CA ASP A 270 11.39 22.66 6.08
C ASP A 270 12.30 23.57 5.23
N GLU A 271 11.97 23.77 3.95
CA GLU A 271 12.67 24.67 3.04
C GLU A 271 12.14 26.11 3.01
N LEU A 272 11.08 26.38 3.79
CA LEU A 272 10.37 27.66 3.80
C LEU A 272 9.76 28.03 2.43
N ASP A 273 9.39 27.03 1.62
CA ASP A 273 8.72 27.20 0.33
C ASP A 273 7.20 27.06 0.51
N GLU A 274 6.52 28.21 0.70
CA GLU A 274 5.07 28.24 0.90
C GLU A 274 4.31 27.70 -0.31
N ASP A 275 4.67 28.14 -1.52
CA ASP A 275 3.95 27.77 -2.75
C ASP A 275 4.00 26.26 -2.97
N ALA A 276 5.18 25.65 -2.80
CA ALA A 276 5.34 24.20 -2.92
C ALA A 276 4.59 23.44 -1.80
N ALA A 277 4.62 23.96 -0.56
CA ALA A 277 3.88 23.35 0.56
C ALA A 277 2.36 23.37 0.31
N ARG A 278 1.82 24.50 -0.17
CA ARG A 278 0.40 24.64 -0.51
C ARG A 278 0.00 23.75 -1.68
N ALA A 279 0.83 23.67 -2.72
CA ALA A 279 0.58 22.80 -3.86
C ALA A 279 0.53 21.31 -3.44
N ALA A 280 1.47 20.86 -2.61
CA ALA A 280 1.50 19.50 -2.10
C ALA A 280 0.29 19.17 -1.21
N LEU A 281 -0.14 20.11 -0.36
CA LEU A 281 -1.35 19.93 0.46
C LEU A 281 -2.65 19.95 -0.35
N THR A 282 -2.67 20.57 -1.53
CA THR A 282 -3.85 20.62 -2.41
C THR A 282 -4.14 19.27 -3.05
N VAL A 283 -3.11 18.45 -3.29
CA VAL A 283 -3.24 17.13 -3.91
C VAL A 283 -3.36 15.99 -2.89
N ASP A 284 -3.36 16.31 -1.58
CA ASP A 284 -3.69 15.32 -0.56
C ASP A 284 -5.18 14.92 -0.66
N PRO A 285 -5.50 13.61 -0.65
CA PRO A 285 -6.86 13.12 -0.91
C PRO A 285 -7.84 13.36 0.26
N GLY A 286 -7.39 13.88 1.40
CA GLY A 286 -8.23 14.21 2.54
C GLY A 286 -8.69 13.00 3.38
N ASP A 287 -9.44 13.31 4.45
CA ASP A 287 -9.88 12.32 5.45
C ASP A 287 -11.00 11.40 4.95
N GLU A 288 -11.78 11.82 3.95
CA GLU A 288 -12.85 10.99 3.38
C GLU A 288 -12.28 9.81 2.60
N VAL A 289 -11.16 10.02 1.90
CA VAL A 289 -10.48 9.00 1.09
C VAL A 289 -9.43 8.24 1.90
N ALA A 290 -8.64 8.97 2.70
CA ALA A 290 -7.52 8.44 3.49
C ALA A 290 -7.74 8.74 4.98
N PRO A 291 -8.70 8.06 5.63
CA PRO A 291 -9.14 8.37 7.00
C PRO A 291 -8.09 8.03 8.06
N GLU A 292 -7.18 7.09 7.79
CA GLU A 292 -6.20 6.63 8.78
C GLU A 292 -5.06 7.64 8.98
N GLN A 293 -4.81 8.49 7.99
CA GLN A 293 -3.76 9.51 7.95
C GLN A 293 -4.17 10.83 8.60
N TRP A 294 -5.40 10.96 9.11
CA TRP A 294 -5.99 12.22 9.59
C TRP A 294 -5.10 13.00 10.58
N ALA A 295 -4.45 12.31 11.53
CA ALA A 295 -3.63 12.95 12.55
C ALA A 295 -2.30 13.45 11.97
N LEU A 296 -1.73 12.69 11.04
CA LEU A 296 -0.50 13.04 10.32
C LEU A 296 -0.75 14.23 9.40
N ARG A 297 -1.87 14.21 8.68
CA ARG A 297 -2.36 15.32 7.87
C ARG A 297 -2.55 16.57 8.71
N LEU A 298 -3.27 16.47 9.83
CA LEU A 298 -3.49 17.60 10.73
C LEU A 298 -2.17 18.16 11.26
N TYR A 299 -1.17 17.31 11.52
CA TYR A 299 0.18 17.73 11.88
C TYR A 299 0.85 18.56 10.77
N VAL A 300 0.91 18.06 9.54
CA VAL A 300 1.57 18.78 8.42
C VAL A 300 0.86 20.09 8.11
N VAL A 301 -0.48 20.09 8.05
CA VAL A 301 -1.28 21.31 7.87
C VAL A 301 -1.03 22.31 9.00
N SER A 302 -0.92 21.83 10.25
CA SER A 302 -0.63 22.71 11.38
C SER A 302 0.74 23.34 11.29
N ARG A 303 1.76 22.60 10.81
CA ARG A 303 3.08 23.16 10.55
C ARG A 303 3.01 24.25 9.48
N ALA A 304 2.34 24.00 8.36
CA ALA A 304 2.19 25.00 7.30
C ALA A 304 1.52 26.29 7.79
N GLU A 305 0.43 26.17 8.55
CA GLU A 305 -0.29 27.33 9.10
C GLU A 305 0.52 28.10 10.15
N VAL A 306 1.38 27.43 10.91
CA VAL A 306 2.29 28.10 11.85
C VAL A 306 3.36 28.94 11.14
N PHE A 307 3.91 28.45 10.02
CA PHE A 307 4.96 29.16 9.28
C PHE A 307 4.41 30.21 8.31
N PHE A 308 3.30 29.92 7.65
CA PHE A 308 2.83 30.67 6.48
C PHE A 308 1.39 31.18 6.61
N GLY A 309 0.66 30.79 7.66
CA GLY A 309 -0.78 31.00 7.73
C GLY A 309 -1.27 31.62 9.04
N ASP A 310 -2.50 31.24 9.42
CA ASP A 310 -3.15 31.73 10.63
C ASP A 310 -3.11 30.64 11.72
N ALA A 311 -2.08 30.73 12.57
CA ALA A 311 -1.90 29.82 13.69
C ALA A 311 -3.09 29.82 14.66
N TYR A 312 -3.78 30.95 14.84
CA TYR A 312 -4.93 31.03 15.76
C TYR A 312 -6.15 30.32 15.18
N ALA A 313 -6.47 30.55 13.91
CA ALA A 313 -7.50 29.78 13.21
C ALA A 313 -7.17 28.28 13.21
N GLN A 314 -5.89 27.94 13.04
CA GLN A 314 -5.45 26.56 13.09
C GLN A 314 -5.56 25.93 14.47
N LEU A 315 -5.37 26.67 15.57
CA LEU A 315 -5.61 26.16 16.94
C LEU A 315 -7.05 25.69 17.10
N ILE A 316 -8.01 26.46 16.60
CA ILE A 316 -9.44 26.13 16.67
C ILE A 316 -9.73 24.88 15.84
N ARG A 317 -9.22 24.82 14.60
CA ARG A 317 -9.37 23.65 13.72
C ARG A 317 -8.77 22.39 14.34
N ASN A 318 -7.57 22.49 14.91
CA ASN A 318 -6.87 21.38 15.55
C ASN A 318 -7.68 20.82 16.73
N ARG A 319 -8.13 21.69 17.65
CA ARG A 319 -8.96 21.29 18.80
C ARG A 319 -10.27 20.63 18.36
N ALA A 320 -10.96 21.21 17.37
CA ALA A 320 -12.20 20.66 16.83
C ALA A 320 -11.99 19.26 16.21
N ALA A 321 -10.94 19.09 15.40
CA ALA A 321 -10.63 17.81 14.77
C ALA A 321 -10.28 16.70 15.78
N VAL A 322 -9.53 17.04 16.83
CA VAL A 322 -9.20 16.09 17.92
C VAL A 322 -10.44 15.71 18.72
N GLN A 323 -11.29 16.70 19.06
CA GLN A 323 -12.52 16.46 19.81
C GLN A 323 -13.50 15.57 19.03
N ALA A 324 -13.58 15.73 17.70
CA ALA A 324 -14.47 14.95 16.84
C ALA A 324 -14.10 13.46 16.76
N ARG A 325 -12.83 13.08 16.96
CA ARG A 325 -12.32 11.72 16.69
C ARG A 325 -12.18 10.81 17.90
N GLY A 326 -12.54 11.28 19.10
CA GLY A 326 -12.54 10.49 20.32
C GLY A 326 -11.14 10.09 20.82
N PRO A 327 -10.95 9.88 22.14
CA PRO A 327 -9.63 9.61 22.71
C PRO A 327 -8.94 8.35 22.17
N TYR A 328 -9.71 7.36 21.72
CA TYR A 328 -9.17 6.07 21.27
C TYR A 328 -8.28 6.22 20.02
N LEU A 329 -8.57 7.15 19.10
CA LEU A 329 -7.75 7.41 17.90
C LEU A 329 -6.62 8.42 18.12
N SER A 330 -6.67 9.20 19.20
CA SER A 330 -5.76 10.34 19.43
C SER A 330 -4.77 10.14 20.58
N ALA A 331 -5.02 9.21 21.50
CA ALA A 331 -4.26 9.10 22.75
C ALA A 331 -3.00 8.23 22.68
N SER A 332 -2.75 7.51 21.58
CA SER A 332 -1.56 6.66 21.46
C SER A 332 -0.96 6.63 20.05
N GLY A 333 0.19 5.95 19.93
CA GLY A 333 0.87 5.74 18.66
C GLY A 333 1.43 7.02 18.04
N LEU A 334 1.64 6.98 16.73
CA LEU A 334 2.13 8.12 15.95
C LEU A 334 1.10 9.25 15.90
N ASN A 335 -0.20 8.94 16.02
CA ASN A 335 -1.26 9.94 16.10
C ASN A 335 -1.06 10.84 17.32
N ALA A 336 -0.87 10.27 18.51
CA ALA A 336 -0.64 11.07 19.72
C ALA A 336 0.59 11.97 19.61
N TRP A 337 1.67 11.45 19.03
CA TRP A 337 2.88 12.24 18.77
C TRP A 337 2.60 13.42 17.83
N ALA A 338 1.97 13.16 16.68
CA ALA A 338 1.66 14.15 15.66
C ALA A 338 0.75 15.26 16.22
N LEU A 339 -0.28 14.87 16.98
CA LEU A 339 -1.22 15.80 17.60
C LEU A 339 -0.54 16.63 18.69
N HIS A 340 0.27 16.01 19.56
CA HIS A 340 1.00 16.74 20.59
C HIS A 340 1.97 17.77 20.01
N TYR A 341 2.72 17.40 18.96
CA TYR A 341 3.65 18.31 18.30
C TYR A 341 2.91 19.46 17.60
N SER A 342 1.83 19.15 16.90
CA SER A 342 1.01 20.17 16.23
C SER A 342 0.43 21.19 17.22
N ALA A 343 -0.15 20.72 18.33
CA ALA A 343 -0.72 21.58 19.36
C ALA A 343 0.35 22.46 20.01
N SER A 344 1.50 21.89 20.36
CA SER A 344 2.60 22.63 20.99
C SER A 344 3.17 23.71 20.06
N ALA A 345 3.37 23.38 18.78
CA ALA A 345 3.86 24.35 17.79
C ALA A 345 2.88 25.51 17.59
N ILE A 346 1.58 25.22 17.53
CA ILE A 346 0.55 26.26 17.41
C ILE A 346 0.52 27.16 18.65
N LEU A 347 0.52 26.58 19.85
CA LEU A 347 0.48 27.33 21.12
C LEU A 347 1.68 28.28 21.27
N LEU A 348 2.88 27.81 20.89
CA LEU A 348 4.07 28.65 20.84
C LEU A 348 3.92 29.81 19.84
N ALA A 349 3.37 29.55 18.66
CA ALA A 349 3.17 30.58 17.63
C ALA A 349 2.17 31.67 18.05
N VAL A 350 1.13 31.31 18.83
CA VAL A 350 0.11 32.27 19.30
C VAL A 350 0.45 32.90 20.66
N ASN A 351 1.61 32.59 21.25
CA ASN A 351 2.02 33.02 22.59
C ASN A 351 1.02 32.64 23.71
N ASP A 352 0.38 31.48 23.59
CA ASP A 352 -0.56 30.91 24.58
C ASP A 352 0.12 29.72 25.28
N VAL A 353 1.12 30.00 26.14
CA VAL A 353 1.95 28.99 26.84
C VAL A 353 1.59 28.89 28.32
#